data_AF-A0A7J4EPL2-F1
#
_entry.id   AF-A0A7J4EPL2-F1
#
_cell.length_a   1.000
_cell.length_b   1.000
_cell.length_c   1.000
_cell.angle_alpha   90.00
_cell.angle_beta   90.00
_cell.angle_gamma   90.00
#
_symmetry.space_group_name_H-M   'P 1'
#
loop_
_entity.id
_entity.type
_entity.pdbx_description
1 polymer ?
#
loop_
_entity_poly.entity_id
_entity_poly.type
_entity_poly.pdbx_seq_one_letter_code
_entity_poly.pdbx_strand_id
1 'polypeptide(L)'
;MPPQPDISGKHTVLKVLLILILVVAIRGCAKTVEQMRNERDVEGLIEALKSTDSEKRAKAAEALGELRDVRAIEPLIEALSDEDSTVRQKASEALAKIGTSATKSLVEALKSDDWRVRYRAAWAIGKIGDARAVPYLIQAVDDEVRDVRLNIVWAFGEIGVDPRAVDPIFNALKDEDSSVREEAKNALVKMGEQAVDKLIQALNDKDSEIRNISAWALGEIGGRRGTSFETRKKMAEPLVNAL
;
A
#
# COMPACT_ATOMS: atom_id res chain seq x y z
N MET A 1 -15.12 76.31 31.24
CA MET A 1 -14.34 75.10 30.83
C MET A 1 -15.19 74.31 29.86
N PRO A 2 -14.71 74.01 28.64
CA PRO A 2 -15.46 73.15 27.73
C PRO A 2 -15.54 71.72 28.29
N PRO A 3 -16.66 71.00 28.07
CA PRO A 3 -16.82 69.62 28.53
C PRO A 3 -15.79 68.72 27.84
N GLN A 4 -15.17 67.82 28.62
CA GLN A 4 -14.26 66.84 28.05
C GLN A 4 -15.04 65.85 27.19
N PRO A 5 -14.53 65.49 25.99
CA PRO A 5 -15.22 64.56 25.11
C PRO A 5 -15.30 63.17 25.76
N ASP A 6 -16.51 62.61 25.79
CA ASP A 6 -16.75 61.24 26.21
C ASP A 6 -16.07 60.27 25.24
N ILE A 7 -14.95 59.71 25.69
CA ILE A 7 -14.11 58.77 24.97
C ILE A 7 -14.44 57.31 25.31
N SER A 8 -15.42 57.05 26.19
CA SER A 8 -15.78 55.69 26.64
C SER A 8 -16.21 54.79 25.47
N GLY A 9 -17.00 55.32 24.54
CA GLY A 9 -17.44 54.59 23.34
C GLY A 9 -16.29 54.22 22.40
N LYS A 10 -15.26 55.06 22.27
CA LYS A 10 -14.10 54.79 21.40
C LYS A 10 -13.24 53.65 21.93
N HIS A 11 -13.09 53.54 23.25
CA HIS A 11 -12.35 52.42 23.87
C HIS A 11 -13.06 51.08 23.70
N THR A 12 -14.40 51.06 23.78
CA THR A 12 -15.18 49.83 23.58
C THR A 12 -15.12 49.34 22.13
N VAL A 13 -15.25 50.26 21.16
CA VAL A 13 -15.15 49.92 19.72
C VAL A 13 -13.75 49.42 19.37
N LEU A 14 -12.69 50.06 19.89
CA LEU A 14 -11.31 49.63 19.63
C LEU A 14 -11.04 48.23 20.21
N LYS A 15 -11.55 47.91 21.41
CA LYS A 15 -11.42 46.56 22.00
C LYS A 15 -12.14 45.49 21.18
N VAL A 16 -13.35 45.76 20.70
CA VAL A 16 -14.11 44.84 19.85
C VAL A 16 -13.42 44.62 18.50
N LEU A 17 -12.89 45.68 17.89
CA LEU A 17 -12.14 45.59 16.64
C LEU A 17 -10.83 44.81 16.82
N LEU A 18 -10.11 45.02 17.93
CA LEU A 18 -8.88 44.28 18.24
C LEU A 18 -9.16 42.79 18.45
N ILE A 19 -10.26 42.44 19.13
CA ILE A 19 -10.69 41.05 19.31
C ILE A 19 -11.10 40.42 17.98
N LEU A 20 -11.84 41.13 17.13
CA LEU A 20 -12.19 40.67 15.78
C LEU A 20 -10.95 40.45 14.92
N ILE A 21 -9.99 41.38 14.95
CA ILE A 21 -8.71 41.24 14.24
C ILE A 21 -7.90 40.07 14.82
N LEU A 22 -7.85 39.90 16.15
CA LEU A 22 -7.19 38.72 16.75
C LEU A 22 -7.89 37.43 16.36
N VAL A 23 -9.22 37.37 16.38
CA VAL A 23 -10.00 36.18 16.01
C VAL A 23 -9.86 35.87 14.52
N VAL A 24 -9.80 36.90 13.65
CA VAL A 24 -9.53 36.75 12.22
C VAL A 24 -8.07 36.39 11.95
N ALA A 25 -7.10 36.92 12.71
CA ALA A 25 -5.69 36.57 12.59
C ALA A 25 -5.38 35.16 13.12
N ILE A 26 -6.06 34.73 14.18
CA ILE A 26 -6.02 33.34 14.69
C ILE A 26 -6.67 32.39 13.67
N ARG A 27 -7.76 32.81 13.00
CA ARG A 27 -8.36 32.07 11.86
C ARG A 27 -7.53 32.15 10.56
N GLY A 28 -6.68 33.16 10.43
CA GLY A 28 -5.82 33.43 9.27
C GLY A 28 -4.43 32.79 9.35
N CYS A 29 -4.09 32.18 10.49
CA CYS A 29 -2.95 31.29 10.58
C CYS A 29 -3.36 29.98 9.92
N ALA A 30 -2.80 29.68 8.73
CA ALA A 30 -3.05 28.40 8.08
C ALA A 30 -2.76 27.28 9.09
N LYS A 31 -3.77 26.46 9.41
CA LYS A 31 -3.61 25.36 10.38
C LYS A 31 -2.42 24.49 10.00
N THR A 32 -1.66 24.06 10.98
CA THR A 32 -0.64 23.04 10.74
C THR A 32 -1.30 21.69 10.48
N VAL A 33 -0.62 20.79 9.76
CA VAL A 33 -1.14 19.43 9.53
C VAL A 33 -1.42 18.71 10.87
N GLU A 34 -0.60 18.95 11.87
CA GLU A 34 -0.79 18.39 13.21
C GLU A 34 -2.09 18.88 13.87
N GLN A 35 -2.39 20.19 13.77
CA GLN A 35 -3.65 20.75 14.26
C GLN A 35 -4.86 20.14 13.52
N MET A 36 -4.79 20.08 12.18
CA MET A 36 -5.86 19.48 11.37
C MET A 36 -6.08 18.01 11.73
N ARG A 37 -5.02 17.24 11.95
CA ARG A 37 -5.13 15.85 12.41
C ARG A 37 -5.80 15.76 13.77
N ASN A 38 -5.35 16.54 14.75
CA ASN A 38 -5.89 16.49 16.12
C ASN A 38 -7.38 16.87 16.16
N GLU A 39 -7.80 17.80 15.29
CA GLU A 39 -9.19 18.20 15.11
C GLU A 39 -10.00 17.25 14.21
N ARG A 40 -9.35 16.23 13.61
CA ARG A 40 -9.94 15.34 12.60
C ARG A 40 -10.53 16.09 11.40
N ASP A 41 -9.88 17.19 11.00
CA ASP A 41 -10.24 18.03 9.87
C ASP A 41 -9.81 17.37 8.55
N VAL A 42 -10.59 16.36 8.12
CA VAL A 42 -10.29 15.57 6.92
C VAL A 42 -10.24 16.44 5.66
N GLU A 43 -11.15 17.41 5.52
CA GLU A 43 -11.18 18.31 4.35
C GLU A 43 -9.95 19.22 4.33
N GLY A 44 -9.55 19.76 5.48
CA GLY A 44 -8.32 20.55 5.59
C GLY A 44 -7.08 19.73 5.24
N LEU A 45 -7.02 18.47 5.67
CA LEU A 45 -5.93 17.56 5.33
C LEU A 45 -5.92 17.19 3.84
N ILE A 46 -7.08 16.98 3.22
CA ILE A 46 -7.20 16.77 1.77
C ILE A 46 -6.68 17.99 1.01
N GLU A 47 -7.04 19.20 1.45
CA GLU A 47 -6.52 20.42 0.82
C GLU A 47 -5.01 20.58 1.02
N ALA A 48 -4.49 20.16 2.17
CA ALA A 48 -3.05 20.16 2.44
C ALA A 48 -2.24 19.22 1.52
N LEU A 49 -2.85 18.21 0.92
CA LEU A 49 -2.22 17.39 -0.13
C LEU A 49 -1.89 18.19 -1.40
N LYS A 50 -2.46 19.39 -1.60
CA LYS A 50 -2.18 20.25 -2.76
C LYS A 50 -1.16 21.34 -2.48
N SER A 51 -0.55 21.30 -1.29
CA SER A 51 0.48 22.27 -0.88
C SER A 51 1.67 22.26 -1.84
N THR A 52 2.27 23.43 -2.09
CA THR A 52 3.55 23.53 -2.83
C THR A 52 4.72 22.92 -2.07
N ASP A 53 4.61 22.84 -0.73
CA ASP A 53 5.57 22.20 0.16
C ASP A 53 5.31 20.67 0.23
N SER A 54 6.26 19.87 -0.26
CA SER A 54 6.17 18.41 -0.28
C SER A 54 6.18 17.78 1.11
N GLU A 55 6.83 18.40 2.10
CA GLU A 55 6.81 17.91 3.48
C GLU A 55 5.41 18.05 4.07
N LYS A 56 4.73 19.17 3.79
CA LYS A 56 3.34 19.37 4.19
C LYS A 56 2.41 18.36 3.52
N ARG A 57 2.59 18.07 2.23
CA ARG A 57 1.83 17.03 1.51
C ARG A 57 2.04 15.65 2.13
N ALA A 58 3.29 15.27 2.42
CA ALA A 58 3.63 13.97 3.00
C ALA A 58 3.01 13.79 4.40
N LYS A 59 3.11 14.82 5.26
CA LYS A 59 2.47 14.80 6.58
C LYS A 59 0.95 14.72 6.48
N ALA A 60 0.36 15.41 5.51
CA ALA A 60 -1.08 15.35 5.28
C ALA A 60 -1.54 13.95 4.87
N ALA A 61 -0.83 13.31 3.95
CA ALA A 61 -1.09 11.92 3.56
C ALA A 61 -1.00 10.96 4.75
N GLU A 62 0.06 11.09 5.56
CA GLU A 62 0.23 10.30 6.78
C GLU A 62 -0.94 10.48 7.76
N ALA A 63 -1.32 11.73 8.05
CA ALA A 63 -2.43 12.05 8.94
C ALA A 63 -3.76 11.49 8.42
N LEU A 64 -4.04 11.59 7.12
CA LEU A 64 -5.23 11.00 6.50
C LEU A 64 -5.27 9.48 6.70
N GLY A 65 -4.13 8.81 6.55
CA GLY A 65 -3.98 7.39 6.83
C GLY A 65 -4.23 7.02 8.29
N GLU A 66 -3.81 7.86 9.24
CA GLU A 66 -4.08 7.67 10.67
C GLU A 66 -5.58 7.85 11.01
N LEU A 67 -6.26 8.77 10.33
CA LEU A 67 -7.71 8.99 10.51
C LEU A 67 -8.56 7.89 9.88
N ARG A 68 -8.04 7.19 8.86
CA ARG A 68 -8.71 6.08 8.15
C ARG A 68 -10.08 6.45 7.57
N ASP A 69 -10.28 7.71 7.22
CA ASP A 69 -11.53 8.20 6.66
C ASP A 69 -11.59 7.91 5.15
N VAL A 70 -12.67 7.28 4.68
CA VAL A 70 -12.82 6.86 3.28
C VAL A 70 -12.88 8.03 2.30
N ARG A 71 -13.20 9.24 2.75
CA ARG A 71 -13.17 10.45 1.91
C ARG A 71 -11.76 10.77 1.40
N ALA A 72 -10.73 10.27 2.08
CA ALA A 72 -9.34 10.47 1.69
C ALA A 72 -8.88 9.55 0.56
N ILE A 73 -9.64 8.52 0.18
CA ILE A 73 -9.17 7.49 -0.77
C ILE A 73 -8.78 8.10 -2.12
N GLU A 74 -9.67 8.79 -2.81
CA GLU A 74 -9.36 9.35 -4.14
C GLU A 74 -8.25 10.42 -4.10
N PRO A 75 -8.25 11.38 -3.14
CA PRO A 75 -7.12 12.30 -2.98
C PRO A 75 -5.77 11.60 -2.73
N LEU A 76 -5.75 10.50 -1.98
CA LEU A 76 -4.53 9.72 -1.76
C LEU A 76 -4.14 8.90 -3.00
N ILE A 77 -5.10 8.45 -3.81
CA ILE A 77 -4.81 7.80 -5.11
C ILE A 77 -4.15 8.80 -6.06
N GLU A 78 -4.64 10.03 -6.15
CA GLU A 78 -4.00 11.11 -6.92
C GLU A 78 -2.57 11.37 -6.43
N ALA A 79 -2.37 11.42 -5.11
CA ALA A 79 -1.05 11.61 -4.49
C ALA A 79 -0.05 10.44 -4.73
N LEU A 80 -0.49 9.29 -5.26
CA LEU A 80 0.43 8.25 -5.74
C LEU A 80 1.25 8.70 -6.96
N SER A 81 0.82 9.75 -7.66
CA SER A 81 1.52 10.33 -8.82
C SER A 81 2.36 11.57 -8.47
N ASP A 82 2.43 11.94 -7.18
CA ASP A 82 3.18 13.12 -6.71
C ASP A 82 4.64 13.07 -7.20
N GLU A 83 5.22 14.23 -7.48
CA GLU A 83 6.62 14.36 -7.89
C GLU A 83 7.60 13.85 -6.80
N ASP A 84 7.24 14.06 -5.53
CA ASP A 84 8.05 13.72 -4.37
C ASP A 84 7.82 12.25 -3.97
N SER A 85 8.91 11.48 -3.89
CA SER A 85 8.85 10.06 -3.57
C SER A 85 8.33 9.75 -2.17
N THR A 86 8.56 10.66 -1.21
CA THR A 86 8.08 10.53 0.17
C THR A 86 6.57 10.74 0.20
N VAL A 87 6.03 11.70 -0.55
CA VAL A 87 4.58 11.89 -0.67
C VAL A 87 3.93 10.64 -1.25
N ARG A 88 4.45 10.11 -2.37
CA ARG A 88 3.94 8.85 -2.96
C ARG A 88 3.97 7.68 -1.98
N GLN A 89 5.03 7.57 -1.19
CA GLN A 89 5.15 6.54 -0.15
C GLN A 89 4.08 6.71 0.92
N LYS A 90 3.95 7.90 1.50
CA LYS A 90 2.98 8.18 2.57
C LYS A 90 1.55 8.00 2.10
N ALA A 91 1.25 8.35 0.85
CA ALA A 91 -0.06 8.11 0.25
C ALA A 91 -0.38 6.61 0.14
N SER A 92 0.56 5.79 -0.34
CA SER A 92 0.42 4.33 -0.41
C SER A 92 0.26 3.69 0.98
N GLU A 93 1.05 4.11 1.96
CA GLU A 93 0.93 3.68 3.37
C GLU A 93 -0.43 4.06 3.96
N ALA A 94 -0.92 5.27 3.66
CA ALA A 94 -2.21 5.75 4.12
C ALA A 94 -3.37 4.94 3.53
N LEU A 95 -3.34 4.62 2.23
CA LEU A 95 -4.31 3.76 1.57
C LEU A 95 -4.31 2.35 2.19
N ALA A 96 -3.13 1.80 2.49
CA ALA A 96 -3.02 0.53 3.18
C ALA A 96 -3.61 0.58 4.60
N LYS A 97 -3.40 1.68 5.35
CA LYS A 97 -4.02 1.90 6.67
C LYS A 97 -5.54 2.01 6.57
N ILE A 98 -6.08 2.71 5.57
CA ILE A 98 -7.53 2.79 5.32
C ILE A 98 -8.11 1.38 5.13
N GLY A 99 -7.40 0.51 4.41
CA GLY A 99 -7.72 -0.91 4.31
C GLY A 99 -8.63 -1.23 3.14
N THR A 100 -9.49 -2.24 3.29
CA THR A 100 -10.25 -2.87 2.20
C THR A 100 -11.23 -1.95 1.46
N SER A 101 -11.58 -0.80 2.04
CA SER A 101 -12.35 0.25 1.35
C SER A 101 -11.58 0.87 0.18
N ALA A 102 -10.24 0.89 0.24
CA ALA A 102 -9.38 1.42 -0.81
C ALA A 102 -9.12 0.42 -1.96
N THR A 103 -9.45 -0.87 -1.78
CA THR A 103 -9.11 -1.94 -2.75
C THR A 103 -9.61 -1.63 -4.16
N LYS A 104 -10.84 -1.11 -4.31
CA LYS A 104 -11.40 -0.82 -5.62
C LYS A 104 -10.61 0.27 -6.37
N SER A 105 -10.28 1.36 -5.69
CA SER A 105 -9.55 2.48 -6.30
C SER A 105 -8.09 2.10 -6.57
N LEU A 106 -7.47 1.31 -5.67
CA LEU A 106 -6.12 0.77 -5.89
C LEU A 106 -6.05 -0.18 -7.09
N VAL A 107 -7.07 -1.02 -7.29
CA VAL A 107 -7.17 -1.88 -8.47
C VAL A 107 -7.25 -1.06 -9.76
N GLU A 108 -7.94 0.07 -9.76
CA GLU A 108 -7.96 0.95 -10.93
C GLU A 108 -6.60 1.63 -11.14
N ALA A 109 -5.93 2.02 -10.05
CA ALA A 109 -4.60 2.62 -10.11
C ALA A 109 -3.51 1.67 -10.68
N LEU A 110 -3.72 0.34 -10.66
CA LEU A 110 -2.84 -0.61 -11.37
C LEU A 110 -2.82 -0.41 -12.89
N LYS A 111 -3.79 0.30 -13.47
CA LYS A 111 -3.87 0.57 -14.91
C LYS A 111 -3.28 1.91 -15.31
N SER A 112 -2.68 2.64 -14.37
CA SER A 112 -2.08 3.95 -14.63
C SER A 112 -0.95 3.87 -15.64
N ASP A 113 -0.84 4.88 -16.52
CA ASP A 113 0.32 5.04 -17.40
C ASP A 113 1.61 5.31 -16.61
N ASP A 114 1.50 5.86 -15.40
CA ASP A 114 2.63 6.07 -14.49
C ASP A 114 2.96 4.79 -13.71
N TRP A 115 4.10 4.17 -14.04
CA TRP A 115 4.59 2.98 -13.36
C TRP A 115 4.78 3.16 -11.85
N ARG A 116 5.04 4.40 -11.38
CA ARG A 116 5.20 4.70 -9.95
C ARG A 116 3.88 4.56 -9.22
N VAL A 117 2.77 4.92 -9.88
CA VAL A 117 1.41 4.71 -9.36
C VAL A 117 1.10 3.21 -9.32
N ARG A 118 1.36 2.48 -10.41
CA ARG A 118 1.15 1.02 -10.46
C ARG A 118 1.93 0.29 -9.36
N TYR A 119 3.22 0.64 -9.21
CA TYR A 119 4.11 0.11 -8.16
C TYR A 119 3.54 0.34 -6.75
N ARG A 120 3.12 1.57 -6.44
CA ARG A 120 2.55 1.93 -5.12
C ARG A 120 1.18 1.32 -4.88
N ALA A 121 0.39 1.15 -5.93
CA ALA A 121 -0.91 0.49 -5.84
C ALA A 121 -0.76 -0.99 -5.51
N ALA A 122 0.12 -1.70 -6.22
CA ALA A 122 0.43 -3.11 -5.96
C ALA A 122 0.94 -3.33 -4.51
N TRP A 123 1.84 -2.46 -4.04
CA TRP A 123 2.33 -2.52 -2.66
C TRP A 123 1.20 -2.35 -1.63
N ALA A 124 0.34 -1.34 -1.81
CA ALA A 124 -0.77 -1.09 -0.89
C ALA A 124 -1.77 -2.25 -0.90
N ILE A 125 -2.07 -2.81 -2.07
CA ILE A 125 -2.93 -4.01 -2.20
C ILE A 125 -2.35 -5.19 -1.41
N GLY A 126 -1.05 -5.47 -1.57
CA GLY A 126 -0.37 -6.53 -0.81
C GLY A 126 -0.46 -6.31 0.70
N LYS A 127 -0.28 -5.06 1.17
CA LYS A 127 -0.43 -4.71 2.59
C LYS A 127 -1.86 -4.80 3.12
N ILE A 128 -2.86 -4.53 2.28
CA ILE A 128 -4.27 -4.68 2.66
C ILE A 128 -4.64 -6.16 2.78
N GLY A 129 -4.07 -7.03 1.94
CA GLY A 129 -4.32 -8.48 1.98
C GLY A 129 -5.71 -8.88 1.46
N ASP A 130 -6.38 -8.01 0.68
CA ASP A 130 -7.72 -8.28 0.18
C ASP A 130 -7.69 -9.15 -1.08
N ALA A 131 -8.07 -10.43 -0.94
CA ALA A 131 -8.10 -11.39 -2.03
C ALA A 131 -9.00 -10.98 -3.22
N ARG A 132 -9.91 -10.01 -3.05
CA ARG A 132 -10.70 -9.45 -4.16
C ARG A 132 -9.83 -8.75 -5.21
N ALA A 133 -8.61 -8.33 -4.85
CA ALA A 133 -7.66 -7.72 -5.76
C ALA A 133 -6.89 -8.74 -6.63
N VAL A 134 -6.85 -10.02 -6.25
CA VAL A 134 -6.02 -11.05 -6.90
C VAL A 134 -6.28 -11.14 -8.41
N PRO A 135 -7.52 -11.18 -8.93
CA PRO A 135 -7.76 -11.23 -10.37
C PRO A 135 -7.15 -10.05 -11.15
N TYR A 136 -7.03 -8.88 -10.51
CA TYR A 136 -6.47 -7.69 -11.13
C TYR A 136 -4.95 -7.65 -11.04
N LEU A 137 -4.37 -8.14 -9.94
CA LEU A 137 -2.93 -8.39 -9.87
C LEU A 137 -2.48 -9.40 -10.93
N ILE A 138 -3.29 -10.43 -11.21
CA ILE A 138 -3.01 -11.40 -12.29
C ILE A 138 -2.95 -10.72 -13.66
N GLN A 139 -3.83 -9.75 -13.92
CA GLN A 139 -3.82 -9.00 -15.18
C GLN A 139 -2.59 -8.09 -15.33
N ALA A 140 -1.93 -7.72 -14.23
CA ALA A 140 -0.81 -6.79 -14.21
C ALA A 140 0.56 -7.47 -13.99
N VAL A 141 0.62 -8.78 -13.74
CA VAL A 141 1.85 -9.49 -13.34
C VAL A 141 2.98 -9.40 -14.37
N ASP A 142 2.62 -9.28 -15.65
CA ASP A 142 3.56 -9.16 -16.78
C ASP A 142 3.88 -7.69 -17.12
N ASP A 143 3.84 -6.78 -16.13
CA ASP A 143 4.13 -5.36 -16.32
C ASP A 143 5.50 -5.13 -17.00
N GLU A 144 5.58 -4.14 -17.88
CA GLU A 144 6.82 -3.79 -18.57
C GLU A 144 7.94 -3.36 -17.60
N VAL A 145 7.57 -2.79 -16.44
CA VAL A 145 8.51 -2.31 -15.44
C VAL A 145 8.80 -3.39 -14.41
N ARG A 146 10.07 -3.82 -14.34
CA ARG A 146 10.57 -4.82 -13.38
C ARG A 146 10.08 -4.59 -11.94
N ASP A 147 10.17 -3.35 -11.45
CA ASP A 147 9.75 -3.00 -10.09
C ASP A 147 8.27 -3.27 -9.83
N VAL A 148 7.42 -3.06 -10.84
CA VAL A 148 5.99 -3.32 -10.74
C VAL A 148 5.73 -4.82 -10.70
N ARG A 149 6.37 -5.60 -11.59
CA ARG A 149 6.30 -7.07 -11.57
C ARG A 149 6.70 -7.64 -10.22
N LEU A 150 7.87 -7.22 -9.70
CA LEU A 150 8.38 -7.64 -8.39
C LEU A 150 7.35 -7.37 -7.28
N ASN A 151 6.79 -6.16 -7.23
CA ASN A 151 5.81 -5.79 -6.22
C ASN A 151 4.50 -6.56 -6.34
N ILE A 152 4.07 -6.91 -7.57
CA ILE A 152 2.87 -7.73 -7.77
C ILE A 152 3.10 -9.15 -7.27
N VAL A 153 4.26 -9.74 -7.55
CA VAL A 153 4.65 -11.07 -7.04
C VAL A 153 4.72 -11.07 -5.52
N TRP A 154 5.33 -10.04 -4.94
CA TRP A 154 5.35 -9.83 -3.50
C TRP A 154 3.93 -9.72 -2.93
N ALA A 155 3.05 -8.93 -3.57
CA ALA A 155 1.67 -8.75 -3.13
C ALA A 155 0.87 -10.06 -3.12
N PHE A 156 1.05 -10.93 -4.11
CA PHE A 156 0.45 -12.27 -4.09
C PHE A 156 0.87 -13.06 -2.85
N GLY A 157 2.17 -13.05 -2.52
CA GLY A 157 2.70 -13.73 -1.34
C GLY A 157 2.15 -13.17 -0.02
N GLU A 158 1.96 -11.86 0.08
CA GLU A 158 1.38 -11.22 1.28
C GLU A 158 -0.12 -11.51 1.43
N ILE A 159 -0.86 -11.58 0.32
CA ILE A 159 -2.27 -12.00 0.35
C ILE A 159 -2.38 -13.47 0.77
N GLY A 160 -1.47 -14.34 0.29
CA GLY A 160 -1.09 -15.63 0.88
C GLY A 160 -2.12 -16.77 0.87
N VAL A 161 -3.41 -16.49 0.65
CA VAL A 161 -4.50 -17.49 0.80
C VAL A 161 -5.24 -17.82 -0.50
N ASP A 162 -4.91 -17.14 -1.61
CA ASP A 162 -5.66 -17.28 -2.85
C ASP A 162 -4.97 -18.21 -3.85
N PRO A 163 -5.49 -19.43 -4.09
CA PRO A 163 -4.86 -20.39 -4.99
C PRO A 163 -4.75 -19.88 -6.44
N ARG A 164 -5.55 -18.88 -6.84
CA ARG A 164 -5.46 -18.26 -8.17
C ARG A 164 -4.12 -17.59 -8.42
N ALA A 165 -3.40 -17.22 -7.36
CA ALA A 165 -2.08 -16.61 -7.45
C ALA A 165 -0.94 -17.63 -7.68
N VAL A 166 -1.17 -18.93 -7.47
CA VAL A 166 -0.11 -19.96 -7.52
C VAL A 166 0.52 -20.04 -8.91
N ASP A 167 -0.28 -20.17 -9.97
CA ASP A 167 0.25 -20.24 -11.34
C ASP A 167 0.98 -18.96 -11.79
N PRO A 168 0.44 -17.74 -11.56
CA PRO A 168 1.16 -16.48 -11.80
C PRO A 168 2.52 -16.41 -11.07
N ILE A 169 2.56 -16.69 -9.76
CA ILE A 169 3.81 -16.68 -9.01
C ILE A 169 4.77 -17.74 -9.57
N PHE A 170 4.27 -18.95 -9.86
CA PHE A 170 5.10 -20.03 -10.39
C PHE A 170 5.70 -19.68 -11.75
N ASN A 171 4.95 -18.99 -12.62
CA ASN A 171 5.47 -18.50 -13.90
C ASN A 171 6.55 -17.42 -13.70
N ALA A 172 6.43 -16.57 -12.67
CA ALA A 172 7.44 -15.56 -12.34
C ALA A 172 8.79 -16.16 -11.89
N LEU A 173 8.88 -17.47 -11.60
CA LEU A 173 10.18 -18.17 -11.47
C LEU A 173 11.01 -18.16 -12.77
N LYS A 174 10.38 -17.84 -13.91
CA LYS A 174 11.02 -17.76 -15.22
C LYS A 174 11.17 -16.32 -15.71
N ASP A 175 10.93 -15.33 -14.84
CA ASP A 175 11.13 -13.92 -15.17
C ASP A 175 12.58 -13.66 -15.60
N GLU A 176 12.78 -12.72 -16.50
CA GLU A 176 14.10 -12.29 -16.97
C GLU A 176 14.98 -11.75 -15.81
N ASP A 177 14.35 -11.09 -14.84
CA ASP A 177 15.03 -10.44 -13.73
C ASP A 177 15.17 -11.36 -12.52
N SER A 178 16.38 -11.46 -11.99
CA SER A 178 16.68 -12.36 -10.88
C SER A 178 15.98 -11.98 -9.57
N SER A 179 15.70 -10.70 -9.34
CA SER A 179 14.99 -10.25 -8.14
C SER A 179 13.52 -10.63 -8.20
N VAL A 180 12.89 -10.61 -9.38
CA VAL A 180 11.53 -11.12 -9.57
C VAL A 180 11.49 -12.62 -9.34
N ARG A 181 12.45 -13.38 -9.88
CA ARG A 181 12.56 -14.83 -9.64
C ARG A 181 12.73 -15.16 -8.15
N GLU A 182 13.56 -14.41 -7.43
CA GLU A 182 13.75 -14.61 -6.00
C GLU A 182 12.50 -14.29 -5.18
N GLU A 183 11.77 -13.22 -5.53
CA GLU A 183 10.50 -12.92 -4.88
C GLU A 183 9.44 -13.98 -5.17
N ALA A 184 9.41 -14.54 -6.38
CA ALA A 184 8.52 -15.64 -6.73
C ALA A 184 8.78 -16.89 -5.87
N LYS A 185 10.05 -17.23 -5.62
CA LYS A 185 10.42 -18.30 -4.67
C LYS A 185 9.85 -18.02 -3.29
N ASN A 186 10.08 -16.82 -2.75
CA ASN A 186 9.62 -16.43 -1.42
C ASN A 186 8.08 -16.43 -1.33
N ALA A 187 7.40 -15.94 -2.36
CA ALA A 187 5.95 -15.89 -2.44
C ALA A 187 5.34 -17.31 -2.47
N LEU A 188 5.90 -18.27 -3.23
CA LEU A 188 5.43 -19.66 -3.21
C LEU A 188 5.55 -20.29 -1.82
N VAL A 189 6.64 -20.02 -1.11
CA VAL A 189 6.79 -20.49 0.27
C VAL A 189 5.76 -19.82 1.17
N LYS A 190 5.52 -18.51 1.05
CA LYS A 190 4.45 -17.79 1.79
C LYS A 190 3.05 -18.36 1.52
N MET A 191 2.72 -18.69 0.27
CA MET A 191 1.46 -19.35 -0.13
C MET A 191 1.22 -20.68 0.58
N GLY A 192 2.28 -21.36 1.03
CA GLY A 192 2.17 -22.55 1.87
C GLY A 192 1.48 -23.70 1.15
N GLU A 193 0.49 -24.30 1.81
CA GLU A 193 -0.18 -25.53 1.32
C GLU A 193 -0.80 -25.36 -0.08
N GLN A 194 -1.23 -24.15 -0.45
CA GLN A 194 -1.84 -23.91 -1.76
C GLN A 194 -0.86 -24.08 -2.92
N ALA A 195 0.45 -23.91 -2.67
CA ALA A 195 1.48 -24.11 -3.68
C ALA A 195 1.94 -25.57 -3.82
N VAL A 196 1.62 -26.44 -2.84
CA VAL A 196 2.22 -27.78 -2.73
C VAL A 196 1.97 -28.64 -3.96
N ASP A 197 0.76 -28.64 -4.51
CA ASP A 197 0.40 -29.49 -5.64
C ASP A 197 1.18 -29.10 -6.90
N LYS A 198 1.28 -27.79 -7.14
CA LYS A 198 2.06 -27.24 -8.24
C LYS A 198 3.55 -27.55 -8.10
N LEU A 199 4.09 -27.38 -6.89
CA LEU A 199 5.49 -27.65 -6.59
C LEU A 199 5.82 -29.15 -6.71
N ILE A 200 4.93 -30.06 -6.28
CA ILE A 200 5.11 -31.52 -6.47
C ILE A 200 5.15 -31.86 -7.95
N GLN A 201 4.25 -31.29 -8.76
CA GLN A 201 4.27 -31.50 -10.21
C GLN A 201 5.61 -31.04 -10.82
N ALA A 202 6.11 -29.90 -10.34
CA ALA A 202 7.34 -29.27 -10.81
C ALA A 202 8.64 -30.00 -10.44
N LEU A 203 8.60 -30.99 -9.53
CA LEU A 203 9.75 -31.88 -9.30
C LEU A 203 10.13 -32.69 -10.54
N ASN A 204 9.23 -32.82 -11.52
CA ASN A 204 9.48 -33.46 -12.81
C ASN A 204 9.62 -32.46 -13.97
N ASP A 205 9.81 -31.16 -13.69
CA ASP A 205 9.99 -30.16 -14.76
C ASP A 205 11.27 -30.47 -15.56
N LYS A 206 11.27 -30.15 -16.86
CA LYS A 206 12.44 -30.32 -17.73
C LYS A 206 13.60 -29.43 -17.28
N ASP A 207 13.29 -28.27 -16.70
CA ASP A 207 14.26 -27.30 -16.21
C ASP A 207 14.76 -27.72 -14.82
N SER A 208 16.08 -27.94 -14.70
CA SER A 208 16.71 -28.30 -13.43
C SER A 208 16.57 -27.23 -12.35
N GLU A 209 16.55 -25.95 -12.73
CA GLU A 209 16.38 -24.87 -11.76
C GLU A 209 14.98 -24.91 -11.14
N ILE A 210 13.95 -25.14 -11.96
CA ILE A 210 12.57 -25.29 -11.49
C ILE A 210 12.42 -26.51 -10.57
N ARG A 211 13.04 -27.65 -10.91
CA ARG A 211 13.05 -28.83 -10.03
C ARG A 211 13.69 -28.52 -8.67
N ASN A 212 14.86 -27.88 -8.67
CA ASN A 212 15.61 -27.54 -7.46
C ASN A 212 14.85 -26.56 -6.57
N ILE A 213 14.28 -25.49 -7.16
CA ILE A 213 13.44 -24.51 -6.46
C ILE A 213 12.23 -25.20 -5.83
N SER A 214 11.60 -26.11 -6.57
CA SER A 214 10.40 -26.81 -6.09
C SER A 214 10.72 -27.72 -4.90
N ALA A 215 11.81 -28.48 -4.97
CA ALA A 215 12.27 -29.29 -3.85
C ALA A 215 12.59 -28.44 -2.61
N TRP A 216 13.30 -27.33 -2.80
CA TRP A 216 13.61 -26.39 -1.71
C TRP A 216 12.34 -25.80 -1.08
N ALA A 217 11.41 -25.28 -1.89
CA ALA A 217 10.19 -24.65 -1.41
C ALA A 217 9.28 -25.64 -0.66
N LEU A 218 9.17 -26.88 -1.14
CA LEU A 218 8.44 -27.95 -0.44
C LEU A 218 9.09 -28.27 0.92
N GLY A 219 10.42 -28.28 1.00
CA GLY A 219 11.16 -28.45 2.25
C GLY A 219 10.85 -27.35 3.26
N GLU A 220 10.90 -26.08 2.83
CA GLU A 220 10.57 -24.93 3.66
C GLU A 220 9.10 -24.95 4.13
N ILE A 221 8.16 -25.25 3.22
CA ILE A 221 6.74 -25.40 3.56
C ILE A 221 6.56 -26.53 4.56
N GLY A 222 7.16 -27.70 4.35
CA GLY A 222 7.08 -28.85 5.26
C GLY A 222 7.63 -28.57 6.66
N GLY A 223 8.71 -27.77 6.75
CA GLY A 223 9.34 -27.36 8.01
C GLY A 223 8.54 -26.38 8.85
N ARG A 224 7.53 -25.71 8.28
CA ARG A 224 6.67 -24.78 9.02
C ARG A 224 5.79 -25.51 10.03
N ARG A 225 5.69 -24.94 11.24
CA ARG A 225 4.86 -25.48 12.33
C ARG A 225 3.37 -25.62 11.97
N GLY A 226 2.87 -24.77 11.09
CA GLY A 226 1.46 -24.74 10.67
C GLY A 226 1.09 -25.70 9.54
N THR A 227 2.05 -26.41 8.94
CA THR A 227 1.78 -27.32 7.82
C THR A 227 1.14 -28.61 8.32
N SER A 228 0.03 -29.02 7.70
CA SER A 228 -0.72 -30.20 8.12
C SER A 228 0.07 -31.49 7.95
N PHE A 229 -0.29 -32.51 8.74
CA PHE A 229 0.30 -33.83 8.64
C PHE A 229 0.07 -34.43 7.25
N GLU A 230 -1.13 -34.24 6.70
CA GLU A 230 -1.55 -34.66 5.36
C GLU A 230 -0.65 -34.03 4.29
N THR A 231 -0.42 -32.71 4.37
CA THR A 231 0.49 -32.01 3.45
C THR A 231 1.92 -32.55 3.56
N ARG A 232 2.45 -32.73 4.77
CA ARG A 232 3.80 -33.32 4.95
C ARG A 232 3.90 -34.72 4.36
N LYS A 233 2.90 -35.57 4.59
CA LYS A 233 2.83 -36.91 4.02
C LYS A 233 2.80 -36.87 2.49
N LYS A 234 2.03 -35.94 1.90
CA LYS A 234 1.92 -35.76 0.45
C LYS A 234 3.26 -35.37 -0.20
N MET A 235 4.08 -34.59 0.48
CA MET A 235 5.39 -34.16 -0.02
C MET A 235 6.50 -35.20 0.13
N ALA A 236 6.37 -36.14 1.08
CA ALA A 236 7.46 -37.04 1.48
C ALA A 236 7.95 -37.94 0.34
N GLU A 237 7.05 -38.68 -0.32
CA GLU A 237 7.43 -39.61 -1.39
C GLU A 237 7.97 -38.88 -2.65
N PRO A 238 7.33 -37.80 -3.15
CA PRO A 238 7.87 -37.04 -4.27
C PRO A 238 9.27 -36.45 -4.00
N LEU A 239 9.52 -35.95 -2.79
CA LEU A 239 10.84 -35.40 -2.43
C LEU A 239 11.93 -36.47 -2.39
N VAL A 240 11.63 -37.66 -1.86
CA VAL A 240 12.59 -38.78 -1.84
C VAL A 240 12.95 -39.23 -3.26
N ASN A 241 11.98 -39.25 -4.17
CA ASN A 241 12.21 -39.68 -5.56
C ASN A 241 12.94 -38.62 -6.41
N ALA A 242 12.98 -37.36 -5.95
CA ALA A 242 13.61 -36.25 -6.67
C ALA A 242 15.07 -35.97 -6.25
N LEU A 243 15.55 -36.59 -5.16
CA LEU A 243 16.92 -36.51 -4.64
C LEU A 243 17.78 -37.68 -5.13
#